data_AF-A0A1Y0M4Q5-F1
#
_entry.id   AF-A0A1Y0M4Q5-F1
#
_cell.length_a   1.000
_cell.length_b   1.000
_cell.length_c   1.000
_cell.angle_alpha   90.00
_cell.angle_beta   90.00
_cell.angle_gamma   90.00
#
_symmetry.space_group_name_H-M   'P 1'
#
loop_
_entity.id
_entity.type
_entity.pdbx_description
1 polymer ?
#
loop_
_entity_poly.entity_id
_entity_poly.type
_entity_poly.pdbx_seq_one_letter_code
_entity_poly.pdbx_strand_id
1 'polypeptide(L)'
;MQPIPIKVKNVTIYQYFNPLEPLTEVILTDGTGTYSLGTLGLNAFYNLTLDNEGKVTNPLNVHVKYYATFETESGHISTTPWMYCLDNSDNPEFGRTIHMVAADTNDIGVNVANESGFITLGALTNITVSQFFPPPAIGQRTLITNGTGNIIATKLGTPHEMGVQVDTGDWFGTILAGSKNIMISGKTKNGDTFSQTGYTVITGGKPAIFLKEFFQ
;
A
#
# COMPACT_ATOMS: atom_id res chain seq x y z
N MET A 1 -5.45 7.20 -27.54
CA MET A 1 -6.72 6.46 -27.41
C MET A 1 -7.68 7.36 -26.65
N GLN A 2 -8.92 7.54 -27.13
CA GLN A 2 -9.91 8.38 -26.44
C GLN A 2 -10.20 7.79 -25.04
N PRO A 3 -10.33 8.60 -23.98
CA PRO A 3 -10.64 8.07 -22.65
C PRO A 3 -11.95 7.30 -22.70
N ILE A 4 -11.96 6.06 -22.23
CA ILE A 4 -13.20 5.30 -22.07
C ILE A 4 -13.68 5.54 -20.64
N PRO A 5 -14.80 6.27 -20.45
CA PRO A 5 -15.40 6.44 -19.14
C PRO A 5 -15.94 5.10 -18.62
N ILE A 6 -15.55 4.75 -17.40
CA ILE A 6 -15.98 3.56 -16.68
C ILE A 6 -16.76 4.04 -15.45
N LYS A 7 -17.97 3.52 -15.28
CA LYS A 7 -18.76 3.78 -14.08
C LYS A 7 -18.14 3.10 -12.87
N VAL A 8 -18.10 3.83 -11.77
CA VAL A 8 -17.51 3.42 -10.50
C VAL A 8 -18.46 3.70 -9.34
N LYS A 9 -18.40 2.85 -8.32
CA LYS A 9 -19.20 2.90 -7.09
C LYS A 9 -18.31 2.66 -5.87
N ASN A 10 -18.85 2.87 -4.68
CA ASN A 10 -18.12 2.72 -3.41
C ASN A 10 -16.81 3.54 -3.40
N VAL A 11 -16.86 4.73 -4.00
CA VAL A 11 -15.69 5.61 -4.12
C VAL A 11 -15.37 6.18 -2.75
N THR A 12 -14.12 6.02 -2.33
CA THR A 12 -13.56 6.66 -1.14
C THR A 12 -12.41 7.55 -1.54
N ILE A 13 -12.44 8.82 -1.14
CA ILE A 13 -11.39 9.80 -1.41
C ILE A 13 -10.58 10.05 -0.14
N TYR A 14 -9.27 10.05 -0.32
CA TYR A 14 -8.29 10.33 0.72
C TYR A 14 -7.45 11.53 0.30
N GLN A 15 -7.15 12.41 1.24
CA GLN A 15 -6.16 13.45 1.00
C GLN A 15 -4.77 12.83 0.87
N TYR A 16 -4.03 13.27 -0.14
CA TYR A 16 -2.67 12.82 -0.40
C TYR A 16 -1.71 13.67 0.42
N PHE A 17 -1.12 13.06 1.45
CA PHE A 17 -0.04 13.65 2.22
C PHE A 17 1.32 13.19 1.65
N ASN A 18 2.30 14.08 1.72
CA ASN A 18 3.68 13.78 1.32
C ASN A 18 4.18 12.52 2.05
N PRO A 19 4.93 11.59 1.42
CA PRO A 19 5.39 10.31 2.00
C PRO A 19 6.11 10.34 3.35
N LEU A 20 6.36 11.50 3.95
CA LEU A 20 6.93 11.65 5.29
C LEU A 20 5.87 11.78 6.40
N GLU A 21 4.58 11.89 6.07
CA GLU A 21 3.49 12.08 7.03
C GLU A 21 2.47 10.94 6.98
N PRO A 22 2.22 10.24 8.10
CA PRO A 22 1.37 9.04 8.15
C PRO A 22 -0.13 9.34 8.25
N LEU A 23 -0.60 10.50 7.79
CA LEU A 23 -2.03 10.80 7.83
C LEU A 23 -2.70 10.39 6.52
N THR A 24 -3.68 9.50 6.61
CA THR A 24 -4.71 9.33 5.59
C THR A 24 -5.97 9.99 6.12
N GLU A 25 -6.24 11.20 5.67
CA GLU A 25 -7.49 11.88 5.99
C GLU A 25 -8.56 11.43 5.00
N VAL A 26 -9.56 10.70 5.49
CA VAL A 26 -10.72 10.32 4.71
C VAL A 26 -11.57 11.57 4.49
N ILE A 27 -11.81 11.89 3.23
CA ILE A 27 -12.55 13.09 2.84
C ILE A 27 -14.01 12.75 2.59
N LEU A 28 -14.26 11.71 1.80
CA LEU A 28 -15.60 11.18 1.55
C LEU A 28 -15.58 9.67 1.32
N THR A 29 -16.68 9.00 1.65
CA THR A 29 -16.92 7.57 1.42
C THR A 29 -18.21 7.36 0.64
N ASP A 30 -18.38 6.16 0.07
CA ASP A 30 -19.62 5.73 -0.60
C ASP A 30 -20.03 6.60 -1.81
N GLY A 31 -19.07 7.29 -2.41
CA GLY A 31 -19.32 8.08 -3.62
C GLY A 31 -19.58 7.20 -4.84
N THR A 32 -20.21 7.78 -5.85
CA THR A 32 -20.41 7.14 -7.17
C THR A 32 -20.04 8.10 -8.27
N GLY A 33 -19.53 7.59 -9.38
CA GLY A 33 -19.11 8.47 -10.46
C GLY A 33 -18.58 7.74 -11.67
N THR A 34 -17.76 8.46 -12.42
CA THR A 34 -17.12 7.99 -13.64
C THR A 34 -15.62 8.21 -13.56
N TYR A 35 -14.87 7.15 -13.75
CA TYR A 35 -13.42 7.18 -13.88
C TYR A 35 -13.02 6.97 -15.34
N SER A 36 -12.09 7.77 -15.85
CA SER A 36 -11.57 7.61 -17.21
C SER A 36 -10.05 7.70 -17.23
N LEU A 37 -9.45 6.82 -18.03
CA LEU A 37 -8.04 6.82 -18.36
C LEU A 37 -7.88 6.99 -19.87
N GLY A 38 -7.25 8.08 -20.27
CA GLY A 38 -6.92 8.38 -21.66
C GLY A 38 -5.43 8.44 -21.88
N THR A 39 -4.99 8.22 -23.12
CA THR A 39 -3.59 8.44 -23.52
C THR A 39 -3.53 9.23 -24.82
N LEU A 40 -2.70 10.26 -24.87
CA LEU A 40 -2.42 11.04 -26.07
C LEU A 40 -0.92 11.27 -26.21
N GLY A 41 -0.32 10.63 -27.22
CA GLY A 41 1.14 10.61 -27.36
C GLY A 41 1.79 9.97 -26.14
N LEU A 42 2.70 10.71 -25.50
CA LEU A 42 3.39 10.31 -24.27
C LEU A 42 2.67 10.78 -23.01
N ASN A 43 1.44 11.27 -23.10
CA ASN A 43 0.69 11.75 -21.95
C ASN A 43 -0.40 10.75 -21.56
N ALA A 44 -0.55 10.48 -20.27
CA ALA A 44 -1.71 9.81 -19.69
C ALA A 44 -2.57 10.82 -18.93
N PHE A 45 -3.89 10.70 -19.08
CA PHE A 45 -4.87 11.57 -18.45
C PHE A 45 -5.76 10.70 -17.57
N TYR A 46 -5.78 11.03 -16.27
CA TYR A 46 -6.64 10.42 -15.27
C TYR A 46 -7.71 11.43 -14.90
N ASN A 47 -8.97 11.07 -15.03
CA ASN A 47 -10.08 11.90 -14.55
C ASN A 47 -11.06 11.04 -13.74
N LEU A 48 -11.50 11.58 -12.62
CA LEU A 48 -12.59 11.03 -11.81
C LEU A 48 -13.59 12.15 -11.58
N THR A 49 -14.82 11.93 -12.03
CA THR A 49 -15.95 12.82 -11.76
C THR A 49 -16.92 12.07 -10.88
N LEU A 50 -17.29 12.65 -9.74
CA LEU A 50 -18.31 12.08 -8.86
C LEU A 50 -19.67 12.64 -9.25
N ASP A 51 -20.62 11.75 -9.51
CA ASP A 51 -22.04 12.08 -9.69
C ASP A 51 -22.75 12.21 -8.34
N ASN A 52 -22.14 11.65 -7.29
CA ASN A 52 -22.59 11.73 -5.90
C ASN A 52 -21.38 11.58 -4.97
N GLU A 53 -21.17 12.55 -4.09
CA GLU A 53 -20.09 12.57 -3.10
C GLU A 53 -20.30 11.63 -1.90
N GLY A 54 -21.48 11.01 -1.77
CA GLY A 54 -21.77 10.07 -0.70
C GLY A 54 -21.72 10.73 0.67
N LYS A 55 -20.92 10.16 1.58
CA LYS A 55 -20.75 10.67 2.95
C LYS A 55 -19.45 11.47 3.06
N VAL A 56 -19.58 12.80 3.10
CA VAL A 56 -18.46 13.71 3.32
C VAL A 56 -18.12 13.76 4.81
N THR A 57 -16.85 13.48 5.14
CA THR A 57 -16.29 13.52 6.49
C THR A 57 -15.46 14.78 6.72
N ASN A 58 -14.76 15.25 5.69
CA ASN A 58 -13.94 16.47 5.72
C ASN A 58 -14.13 17.27 4.41
N PRO A 59 -13.90 18.59 4.40
CA PRO A 59 -14.12 19.41 3.22
C PRO A 59 -13.09 19.12 2.11
N LEU A 60 -13.57 19.06 0.86
CA LEU A 60 -12.72 19.05 -0.32
C LEU A 60 -12.17 20.45 -0.61
N ASN A 61 -10.86 20.53 -0.75
CA ASN A 61 -10.15 21.75 -1.14
C ASN A 61 -9.65 21.64 -2.58
N VAL A 62 -10.00 22.62 -3.42
CA VAL A 62 -9.52 22.73 -4.81
C VAL A 62 -8.00 22.91 -4.84
N HIS A 63 -7.34 22.36 -5.86
CA HIS A 63 -5.87 22.33 -6.03
C HIS A 63 -5.10 21.47 -5.02
N VAL A 64 -5.77 20.83 -4.07
CA VAL A 64 -5.14 19.85 -3.19
C VAL A 64 -5.09 18.48 -3.87
N LYS A 65 -4.11 17.67 -3.48
CA LYS A 65 -3.89 16.33 -4.02
C LYS A 65 -4.72 15.30 -3.23
N TYR A 66 -5.36 14.40 -3.95
CA TYR A 66 -6.16 13.31 -3.40
C TYR A 66 -5.92 12.03 -4.17
N TYR A 67 -6.22 10.87 -3.59
CA TYR A 67 -6.34 9.62 -4.33
C TYR A 67 -7.64 8.93 -3.97
N ALA A 68 -8.13 8.09 -4.86
CA ALA A 68 -9.42 7.42 -4.72
C ALA A 68 -9.26 5.90 -4.78
N THR A 69 -10.02 5.21 -3.94
CA THR A 69 -10.29 3.77 -4.09
C THR A 69 -11.72 3.60 -4.53
N PHE A 70 -11.98 2.73 -5.49
CA PHE A 70 -13.34 2.54 -6.02
C PHE A 70 -13.54 1.12 -6.52
N GLU A 71 -14.81 0.74 -6.67
CA GLU A 71 -15.24 -0.52 -7.27
C GLU A 71 -15.86 -0.23 -8.65
N THR A 72 -15.47 -0.98 -9.69
CA THR A 72 -16.11 -0.91 -11.00
C THR A 72 -17.48 -1.61 -10.98
N GLU A 73 -18.32 -1.38 -11.99
CA GLU A 73 -19.58 -2.15 -12.13
C GLU A 73 -19.35 -3.68 -12.22
N SER A 74 -18.17 -4.12 -12.67
CA SER A 74 -17.76 -5.52 -12.70
C SER A 74 -17.31 -6.08 -11.34
N GLY A 75 -17.32 -5.29 -10.27
CA GLY A 75 -16.91 -5.69 -8.92
C GLY A 75 -15.40 -5.67 -8.68
N HIS A 76 -14.62 -5.09 -9.60
CA HIS A 76 -13.18 -4.98 -9.43
C HIS A 76 -12.82 -3.73 -8.63
N ILE A 77 -12.04 -3.92 -7.56
CA ILE A 77 -11.55 -2.81 -6.73
C ILE A 77 -10.24 -2.30 -7.30
N SER A 78 -10.16 -0.99 -7.52
CA SER A 78 -8.97 -0.32 -8.05
C SER A 78 -8.66 0.97 -7.29
N THR A 79 -7.43 1.45 -7.42
CA THR A 79 -6.94 2.68 -6.79
C THR A 79 -6.39 3.61 -7.86
N THR A 80 -6.78 4.88 -7.82
CA THR A 80 -6.24 5.90 -8.73
C THR A 80 -4.83 6.30 -8.34
N PRO A 81 -4.03 6.85 -9.27
CA PRO A 81 -2.93 7.71 -8.86
C PRO A 81 -3.46 8.92 -8.08
N TRP A 82 -2.57 9.67 -7.44
CA TRP A 82 -2.99 10.96 -6.90
C TRP A 82 -3.44 11.88 -8.04
N MET A 83 -4.47 12.68 -7.78
CA MET A 83 -5.10 13.63 -8.69
C MET A 83 -5.34 14.96 -7.95
N TYR A 84 -5.42 16.06 -8.69
CA TYR A 84 -5.85 17.34 -8.12
C TYR A 84 -7.38 17.39 -8.06
N CYS A 85 -7.95 17.91 -6.98
CA CYS A 85 -9.34 18.37 -6.98
C CYS A 85 -9.42 19.61 -7.87
N LEU A 86 -10.19 19.50 -8.95
CA LEU A 86 -10.45 20.54 -9.94
C LEU A 86 -11.71 21.33 -9.60
N ASP A 87 -12.73 20.63 -9.09
CA ASP A 87 -13.98 21.20 -8.60
C ASP A 87 -14.38 20.49 -7.29
N ASN A 88 -14.86 21.28 -6.33
CA ASN A 88 -15.36 20.83 -5.03
C ASN A 88 -16.85 21.17 -4.83
N SER A 89 -17.58 21.39 -5.93
CA SER A 89 -19.05 21.49 -5.94
C SER A 89 -19.71 20.15 -5.56
N ASP A 90 -21.04 20.10 -5.61
CA ASP A 90 -21.84 18.90 -5.30
C ASP A 90 -21.50 17.69 -6.22
N ASN A 91 -20.79 17.92 -7.33
CA ASN A 91 -20.25 16.87 -8.20
C ASN A 91 -18.72 17.03 -8.34
N PRO A 92 -17.94 16.61 -7.33
CA PRO A 92 -16.50 16.86 -7.33
C PRO A 92 -15.79 16.26 -8.54
N GLU A 93 -14.86 17.04 -9.09
CA GLU A 93 -14.02 16.63 -10.20
C GLU A 93 -12.56 16.54 -9.79
N PHE A 94 -11.91 15.47 -10.23
CA PHE A 94 -10.50 15.23 -10.01
C PHE A 94 -9.80 14.92 -11.32
N GLY A 95 -8.60 15.46 -11.49
CA GLY A 95 -7.85 15.27 -12.72
C GLY A 95 -6.34 15.28 -12.52
N ARG A 96 -5.67 14.57 -13.42
CA ARG A 96 -4.22 14.60 -13.54
C ARG A 96 -3.75 14.22 -14.94
N THR A 97 -2.74 14.92 -15.41
CA THR A 97 -1.93 14.54 -16.57
C THR A 97 -0.55 14.09 -16.11
N ILE A 98 -0.06 12.97 -16.65
CA ILE A 98 1.33 12.51 -16.48
C ILE A 98 2.02 12.43 -17.83
N HIS A 99 3.30 12.78 -17.87
CA HIS A 99 4.16 12.58 -19.04
C HIS A 99 4.98 11.29 -18.87
N MET A 100 4.76 10.29 -19.70
CA MET A 100 5.28 8.92 -19.56
C MET A 100 6.81 8.80 -19.75
N VAL A 101 7.48 9.81 -20.31
CA VAL A 101 8.92 9.75 -20.66
C VAL A 101 9.80 10.58 -19.72
N ALA A 102 9.22 11.43 -18.88
CA ALA A 102 9.95 12.18 -17.89
C ALA A 102 9.27 11.93 -16.54
N ALA A 103 9.95 11.21 -15.64
CA ALA A 103 9.71 11.40 -14.23
C ALA A 103 10.10 12.86 -13.97
N ASP A 104 9.12 13.76 -13.98
CA ASP A 104 9.36 15.16 -13.64
C ASP A 104 9.98 15.12 -12.24
N THR A 105 11.18 15.69 -12.06
CA THR A 105 11.92 15.57 -10.79
C THR A 105 11.18 16.22 -9.61
N ASN A 106 10.13 16.98 -9.90
CA ASN A 106 9.20 17.57 -8.94
C ASN A 106 7.79 16.93 -8.97
N ASP A 107 7.52 16.05 -9.94
CA ASP A 107 6.40 15.14 -9.94
C ASP A 107 6.89 13.89 -9.20
N ILE A 108 6.61 13.83 -7.90
CA ILE A 108 6.47 12.53 -7.20
C ILE A 108 5.19 11.91 -7.75
N GLY A 109 5.13 11.73 -9.07
CA GLY A 109 4.14 10.95 -9.73
C GLY A 109 4.28 9.56 -9.23
N VAL A 110 3.15 8.86 -9.23
CA VAL A 110 3.11 7.45 -8.86
C VAL A 110 4.27 6.80 -9.59
N ASN A 111 5.32 6.52 -8.82
CA ASN A 111 6.29 5.52 -9.18
C ASN A 111 5.41 4.38 -9.64
N VAL A 112 5.53 3.99 -10.92
CA VAL A 112 5.09 2.69 -11.38
C VAL A 112 5.39 1.75 -10.25
N ALA A 113 4.34 1.24 -9.59
CA ALA A 113 4.42 0.71 -8.25
C ALA A 113 5.47 -0.42 -8.20
N ASN A 114 6.69 -0.02 -7.88
CA ASN A 114 7.60 -0.80 -7.08
C ASN A 114 7.47 -0.36 -5.61
N GLU A 115 6.37 0.33 -5.30
CA GLU A 115 5.91 0.53 -3.94
C GLU A 115 5.27 -0.78 -3.52
N SER A 116 6.03 -1.61 -2.82
CA SER A 116 5.47 -2.67 -1.99
C SER A 116 4.23 -2.10 -1.28
N GLY A 117 3.13 -2.85 -1.17
CA GLY A 117 1.87 -2.40 -0.54
C GLY A 117 1.98 -2.06 0.95
N PHE A 118 3.17 -1.68 1.42
CA PHE A 118 3.57 -1.46 2.78
C PHE A 118 4.27 -0.12 2.96
N ILE A 119 4.03 0.51 4.11
CA ILE A 119 4.79 1.63 4.64
C ILE A 119 5.93 1.11 5.54
N THR A 120 7.08 1.76 5.53
CA THR A 120 8.19 1.44 6.45
C THR A 120 8.03 2.19 7.75
N LEU A 121 8.00 1.46 8.87
CA LEU A 121 7.87 2.01 10.23
C LEU A 121 9.22 2.21 10.92
N GLY A 122 10.24 1.40 10.57
CA GLY A 122 11.57 1.53 11.15
C GLY A 122 12.53 0.43 10.74
N ALA A 123 13.82 0.73 10.77
CA ALA A 123 14.87 -0.23 10.39
C ALA A 123 15.11 -1.29 11.48
N LEU A 124 15.38 -2.51 11.04
CA LEU A 124 15.80 -3.65 11.87
C LEU A 124 17.13 -4.23 11.38
N THR A 125 17.97 -4.60 12.33
CA THR A 125 19.28 -5.23 12.10
C THR A 125 19.39 -6.52 12.90
N ASN A 126 20.32 -7.40 12.54
CA ASN A 126 20.51 -8.72 13.15
C ASN A 126 19.21 -9.54 13.19
N ILE A 127 18.44 -9.47 12.11
CA ILE A 127 17.17 -10.15 12.01
C ILE A 127 17.41 -11.65 11.97
N THR A 128 16.71 -12.38 12.84
CA THR A 128 16.66 -13.84 12.85
C THR A 128 15.21 -14.26 12.65
N VAL A 129 14.96 -15.03 11.59
CA VAL A 129 13.65 -15.59 11.24
C VAL A 129 13.67 -17.08 11.49
N SER A 130 12.70 -17.58 12.25
CA SER A 130 12.50 -18.99 12.53
C SER A 130 11.05 -19.40 12.30
N GLN A 131 10.83 -20.65 11.89
CA GLN A 131 9.51 -21.26 11.79
C GLN A 131 9.33 -22.29 12.89
N PHE A 132 8.19 -22.22 13.58
CA PHE A 132 7.78 -23.23 14.55
C PHE A 132 6.82 -24.24 13.92
N PHE A 133 7.05 -25.51 14.21
CA PHE A 133 6.17 -26.60 13.82
C PHE A 133 5.38 -27.07 15.05
N PRO A 134 4.04 -26.94 15.06
CA PRO A 134 3.22 -27.47 16.13
C PRO A 134 3.18 -29.02 16.07
N PRO A 135 2.68 -29.69 17.13
CA PRO A 135 2.47 -31.14 17.11
C PRO A 135 1.71 -31.61 15.86
N PRO A 136 2.03 -32.78 15.29
CA PRO A 136 2.90 -33.84 15.82
C PRO A 136 4.39 -33.71 15.45
N ALA A 137 4.77 -32.78 14.58
CA ALA A 137 6.14 -32.57 14.13
C ALA A 137 6.81 -31.43 14.91
N ILE A 138 6.87 -31.52 16.24
CA ILE A 138 7.37 -30.45 17.12
C ILE A 138 8.82 -30.10 16.75
N GLY A 139 9.08 -28.84 16.41
CA GLY A 139 10.42 -28.38 16.11
C GLY A 139 10.50 -26.89 15.78
N GLN A 140 11.72 -26.38 15.72
CA GLN A 140 12.03 -25.04 15.24
C GLN A 140 13.05 -25.17 14.12
N ARG A 141 12.80 -24.45 13.02
CA ARG A 141 13.74 -24.33 11.91
C ARG A 141 14.11 -22.88 11.71
N THR A 142 15.40 -22.58 11.69
CA THR A 142 15.90 -21.27 11.30
C THR A 142 15.79 -21.11 9.78
N LEU A 143 15.28 -19.95 9.35
CA LEU A 143 15.09 -19.61 7.94
C LEU A 143 16.06 -18.52 7.49
N ILE A 144 16.30 -17.51 8.33
CA ILE A 144 17.23 -16.41 8.05
C ILE A 144 18.00 -16.06 9.32
N THR A 145 19.30 -15.79 9.22
CA THR A 145 20.11 -15.16 10.29
C THR A 145 20.84 -13.94 9.76
N ASN A 146 21.31 -13.07 10.67
CA ASN A 146 22.07 -11.86 10.35
C ASN A 146 21.38 -10.95 9.33
N GLY A 147 20.05 -10.97 9.32
CA GLY A 147 19.28 -10.24 8.33
C GLY A 147 19.26 -8.74 8.60
N THR A 148 19.02 -7.96 7.55
CA THR A 148 18.68 -6.55 7.67
C THR A 148 17.42 -6.25 6.86
N GLY A 149 16.67 -5.27 7.33
CA GLY A 149 15.43 -4.87 6.68
C GLY A 149 14.64 -3.94 7.56
N ASN A 150 13.31 -3.99 7.45
CA ASN A 150 12.43 -2.97 7.99
C ASN A 150 11.19 -3.57 8.64
N ILE A 151 10.73 -2.96 9.73
CA ILE A 151 9.34 -3.10 10.17
C ILE A 151 8.49 -2.37 9.14
N ILE A 152 7.45 -3.06 8.68
CA ILE A 152 6.53 -2.55 7.69
C ILE A 152 5.09 -2.65 8.20
N ALA A 153 4.17 -1.90 7.62
CA ALA A 153 2.74 -2.07 7.84
C ALA A 153 1.99 -1.90 6.53
N THR A 154 0.80 -2.49 6.38
CA THR A 154 0.01 -2.33 5.17
C THR A 154 -0.33 -0.86 4.91
N LYS A 155 -0.02 -0.38 3.70
CA LYS A 155 -0.31 0.99 3.26
C LYS A 155 -1.81 1.20 3.03
N LEU A 156 -2.49 0.14 2.57
CA LEU A 156 -3.90 0.11 2.23
C LEU A 156 -4.50 -1.24 2.68
N GLY A 157 -5.77 -1.25 3.09
CA GLY A 157 -6.53 -2.45 3.44
C GLY A 157 -6.90 -2.60 4.92
N THR A 158 -8.04 -3.24 5.16
CA THR A 158 -8.52 -3.69 6.48
C THR A 158 -8.62 -5.22 6.46
N PRO A 159 -8.11 -5.94 7.48
CA PRO A 159 -7.45 -5.44 8.69
C PRO A 159 -6.07 -4.82 8.41
N HIS A 160 -5.63 -3.91 9.28
CA HIS A 160 -4.26 -3.41 9.22
C HIS A 160 -3.30 -4.54 9.63
N GLU A 161 -2.24 -4.77 8.87
CA GLU A 161 -1.25 -5.79 9.19
C GLU A 161 0.11 -5.15 9.46
N MET A 162 0.78 -5.60 10.51
CA MET A 162 2.18 -5.27 10.75
C MET A 162 3.05 -6.40 10.25
N GLY A 163 4.20 -6.03 9.68
CA GLY A 163 5.13 -6.98 9.12
C GLY A 163 6.57 -6.65 9.37
N VAL A 164 7.40 -7.56 8.88
CA VAL A 164 8.83 -7.36 8.72
C VAL A 164 9.19 -7.71 7.28
N GLN A 165 9.88 -6.78 6.64
CA GLN A 165 10.58 -7.00 5.38
C GLN A 165 12.03 -7.33 5.69
N VAL A 166 12.56 -8.39 5.10
CA VAL A 166 13.97 -8.78 5.22
C VAL A 166 14.61 -8.73 3.84
N ASP A 167 15.53 -7.78 3.66
CA ASP A 167 16.18 -7.49 2.38
C ASP A 167 17.41 -8.36 2.17
N THR A 168 18.20 -8.57 3.23
CA THR A 168 19.46 -9.33 3.20
C THR A 168 19.59 -10.23 4.42
N GLY A 169 20.56 -11.15 4.40
CA GLY A 169 20.85 -12.11 5.47
C GLY A 169 21.39 -13.43 4.95
N ASP A 170 21.65 -14.38 5.85
CA ASP A 170 22.02 -15.76 5.54
C ASP A 170 20.75 -16.62 5.49
N TRP A 171 20.44 -17.18 4.33
CA TRP A 171 19.17 -17.89 4.07
C TRP A 171 19.35 -19.40 4.14
N PHE A 172 18.49 -20.06 4.92
CA PHE A 172 18.55 -21.49 5.17
C PHE A 172 17.41 -22.23 4.47
N GLY A 173 17.61 -22.45 3.17
CA GLY A 173 16.67 -23.13 2.28
C GLY A 173 15.56 -22.24 1.75
N THR A 174 14.60 -22.84 1.05
CA THR A 174 13.49 -22.11 0.43
C THR A 174 12.43 -21.73 1.47
N ILE A 175 12.04 -20.47 1.49
CA ILE A 175 10.90 -19.98 2.27
C ILE A 175 9.66 -20.03 1.38
N LEU A 176 8.67 -20.84 1.77
CA LEU A 176 7.43 -20.99 1.01
C LEU A 176 6.43 -19.90 1.42
N ALA A 177 5.90 -19.17 0.44
CA ALA A 177 4.77 -18.27 0.66
C ALA A 177 3.57 -19.03 1.26
N GLY A 178 2.85 -18.40 2.18
CA GLY A 178 1.77 -19.01 2.96
C GLY A 178 2.21 -19.76 4.22
N SER A 179 3.52 -19.93 4.46
CA SER A 179 4.01 -20.56 5.70
C SER A 179 3.62 -19.75 6.93
N LYS A 180 3.12 -20.43 7.97
CA LYS A 180 2.66 -19.81 9.23
C LYS A 180 3.58 -20.14 10.40
N ASN A 181 3.28 -19.59 11.58
CA ASN A 181 4.03 -19.77 12.82
C ASN A 181 5.48 -19.28 12.73
N ILE A 182 5.67 -18.17 12.04
CA ILE A 182 6.97 -17.53 11.93
C ILE A 182 7.23 -16.66 13.16
N MET A 183 8.44 -16.76 13.68
CA MET A 183 9.00 -15.90 14.71
C MET A 183 10.12 -15.08 14.11
N ILE A 184 10.10 -13.79 14.43
CA ILE A 184 11.08 -12.83 13.97
C ILE A 184 11.63 -12.12 15.19
N SER A 185 12.96 -12.08 15.27
CA SER A 185 13.68 -11.29 16.25
C SER A 185 14.73 -10.42 15.57
N GLY A 186 15.11 -9.31 16.18
CA GLY A 186 16.11 -8.39 15.65
C GLY A 186 16.38 -7.24 16.61
N LYS A 187 17.19 -6.27 16.16
CA LYS A 187 17.50 -5.05 16.90
C LYS A 187 17.00 -3.82 16.16
N THR A 188 16.33 -2.93 16.87
CA THR A 188 15.93 -1.61 16.36
C THR A 188 17.16 -0.71 16.21
N LYS A 189 16.98 0.45 15.55
CA LYS A 189 18.02 1.49 15.44
C LYS A 189 18.56 1.95 16.80
N ASN A 190 17.74 1.89 17.86
CA ASN A 190 18.13 2.29 19.21
C ASN A 190 18.83 1.16 20.00
N GLY A 191 18.97 -0.03 19.39
CA GLY A 191 19.56 -1.21 20.03
C GLY A 191 18.57 -2.08 20.81
N ASP A 192 17.30 -1.68 20.89
CA ASP A 192 16.26 -2.44 21.57
C ASP A 192 15.98 -3.75 20.85
N THR A 193 15.65 -4.79 21.61
CA THR A 193 15.30 -6.09 21.05
C THR A 193 13.86 -6.09 20.57
N PHE A 194 13.67 -6.31 19.27
CA PHE A 194 12.39 -6.63 18.67
C PHE A 194 12.25 -8.15 18.63
N SER A 195 11.16 -8.71 19.16
CA SER A 195 10.88 -10.14 19.08
C SER A 195 9.38 -10.39 19.08
N GLN A 196 8.88 -10.99 18.01
CA GLN A 196 7.46 -11.28 17.83
C GLN A 196 7.24 -12.61 17.11
N THR A 197 6.11 -13.25 17.42
CA THR A 197 5.67 -14.52 16.84
C THR A 197 4.33 -14.37 16.14
N GLY A 198 3.98 -15.37 15.33
CA GLY A 198 2.67 -15.48 14.69
C GLY A 198 2.60 -14.84 13.31
N TYR A 199 3.74 -14.63 12.65
CA TYR A 199 3.76 -14.12 11.29
C TYR A 199 3.44 -15.21 10.26
N THR A 200 2.91 -14.77 9.12
CA THR A 200 2.71 -15.53 7.89
C THR A 200 3.64 -15.00 6.80
N VAL A 201 4.26 -15.89 6.04
CA VAL A 201 5.08 -15.53 4.88
C VAL A 201 4.18 -15.11 3.73
N ILE A 202 4.38 -13.90 3.22
CA ILE A 202 3.71 -13.41 2.01
C ILE A 202 4.56 -13.67 0.78
N THR A 203 5.83 -13.29 0.85
CA THR A 203 6.83 -13.66 -0.14
C THR A 203 8.09 -14.18 0.54
N GLY A 204 8.61 -15.29 0.03
CA GLY A 204 9.90 -15.87 0.44
C GLY A 204 11.06 -15.50 -0.48
N GLY A 205 10.86 -14.52 -1.36
CA GLY A 205 11.88 -14.00 -2.28
C GLY A 205 12.86 -13.03 -1.61
N LYS A 206 13.57 -12.23 -2.40
CA LYS A 206 14.40 -11.12 -1.93
C LYS A 206 13.79 -9.81 -2.45
N PRO A 207 13.09 -9.02 -1.60
CA PRO A 207 12.96 -9.17 -0.15
C PRO A 207 11.92 -10.22 0.28
N ALA A 208 12.11 -10.82 1.46
CA ALA A 208 11.07 -11.64 2.10
C ALA A 208 10.16 -10.75 2.94
N ILE A 209 8.87 -11.04 2.91
CA ILE A 209 7.84 -10.27 3.58
C ILE A 209 7.03 -11.19 4.48
N PHE A 210 6.93 -10.79 5.74
CA PHE A 210 6.20 -11.51 6.77
C PHE A 210 5.15 -10.56 7.35
N LEU A 211 3.88 -10.98 7.40
CA LEU A 211 2.78 -10.16 7.91
C LEU A 211 2.04 -10.86 9.06
N LYS A 212 1.46 -10.04 9.92
CA LYS A 212 0.62 -10.43 11.05
C LYS A 212 -0.52 -9.41 11.18
N GLU A 213 -1.74 -9.89 11.26
CA GLU A 213 -2.93 -9.06 11.50
C GLU A 213 -2.82 -8.33 12.86
N PHE A 214 -3.14 -7.03 12.89
CA PHE A 214 -3.37 -6.31 14.14
C PHE A 214 -4.70 -6.79 14.76
N PHE A 215 -4.58 -7.68 15.74
CA PHE A 215 -5.63 -8.15 16.64
C PHE A 215 -6.74 -9.05 16.04
N GLN A 216 -6.86 -10.23 16.66
CA GLN A 216 -8.05 -10.55 17.45
C GLN A 216 -7.76 -10.20 18.92
#